data_AF-A0A959QYG4-F1
#
_entry.id   AF-A0A959QYG4-F1
#
_cell.length_a   1.000
_cell.length_b   1.000
_cell.length_c   1.000
_cell.angle_alpha   90.00
_cell.angle_beta   90.00
_cell.angle_gamma   90.00
#
_symmetry.space_group_name_H-M   'P 1'
#
loop_
_entity.id
_entity.type
_entity.pdbx_description
1 polymer ?
#
loop_
_entity_poly.entity_id
_entity_poly.type
_entity_poly.pdbx_seq_one_letter_code
_entity_poly.pdbx_strand_id
1 'polypeptide(L)'
;MKFSEKYLEKVKSLVKPVNHFETLAKDGFLNEYINDFFYDKYKFDMKFREEIMILQQEYSNEPIEEISKEYLAALSNELVNFIEKNEK
;
A
#
# COMPACT_ATOMS: atom_id res chain seq x y z
N MET A 1 19.20 -1.21 -35.93
CA MET A 1 20.28 -1.46 -34.93
C MET A 1 19.96 -2.75 -34.18
N LYS A 2 20.91 -3.68 -34.01
CA LYS A 2 20.75 -4.85 -33.14
C LYS A 2 21.43 -4.54 -31.80
N PHE A 3 20.68 -4.57 -30.71
CA PHE A 3 21.24 -4.38 -29.37
C PHE A 3 22.06 -5.62 -28.97
N SER A 4 23.17 -5.41 -28.25
CA SER A 4 24.01 -6.51 -27.77
C SER A 4 23.33 -7.26 -26.61
N GLU A 5 23.60 -8.56 -26.47
CA GLU A 5 23.01 -9.38 -25.39
C GLU A 5 23.29 -8.83 -24.00
N LYS A 6 24.50 -8.33 -23.74
CA LYS A 6 24.86 -7.64 -22.49
C LYS A 6 24.01 -6.39 -22.21
N TYR A 7 23.64 -5.65 -23.25
CA TYR A 7 22.75 -4.50 -23.10
C TYR A 7 21.33 -4.96 -22.76
N LEU A 8 20.85 -6.02 -23.39
CA LEU A 8 19.53 -6.59 -23.10
C LEU A 8 19.43 -7.16 -21.68
N GLU A 9 20.48 -7.83 -21.18
CA GLU A 9 20.52 -8.30 -19.79
C GLU A 9 20.52 -7.14 -18.79
N LYS A 10 21.28 -6.07 -19.08
CA LYS A 10 21.29 -4.86 -18.24
C LYS A 10 19.92 -4.20 -18.21
N VAL A 11 19.24 -4.08 -19.35
CA VAL A 11 17.87 -3.53 -19.41
C VAL A 11 16.89 -4.44 -18.66
N LYS A 12 16.97 -5.77 -18.83
CA LYS A 12 16.14 -6.71 -18.06
C LYS A 12 16.38 -6.62 -16.55
N SER A 13 17.61 -6.32 -16.11
CA SER A 13 17.91 -6.11 -14.69
C SER A 13 17.44 -4.76 -14.14
N LEU A 14 17.24 -3.78 -15.02
CA LEU A 14 16.73 -2.44 -14.69
C LEU A 14 15.20 -2.39 -14.68
N VAL A 15 14.54 -3.25 -15.47
CA VAL A 15 13.09 -3.40 -15.50
C VAL A 15 12.71 -4.42 -14.43
N LYS A 16 12.49 -3.97 -13.19
CA LYS A 16 11.74 -4.79 -12.24
C LYS A 16 10.35 -5.06 -12.86
N PRO A 17 9.85 -6.31 -12.84
CA PRO A 17 8.47 -6.55 -13.23
C PRO A 17 7.59 -5.70 -12.31
N VAL A 18 6.86 -4.76 -12.89
CA VAL A 18 5.89 -3.95 -12.13
C VAL A 18 4.80 -4.91 -11.70
N ASN A 19 4.62 -5.07 -10.40
CA ASN A 19 3.54 -5.88 -9.87
C ASN A 19 2.21 -5.23 -10.30
N HIS A 20 1.24 -6.02 -10.76
CA HIS A 20 -0.03 -5.48 -11.25
C HIS A 20 -0.71 -4.56 -10.22
N PHE A 21 -0.58 -4.88 -8.94
CA PHE A 21 -1.06 -4.04 -7.84
C PHE A 21 -0.32 -2.69 -7.73
N GLU A 22 0.98 -2.63 -8.02
CA GLU A 22 1.76 -1.38 -8.05
C GLU A 22 1.26 -0.45 -9.17
N THR A 23 0.95 -1.00 -10.34
CA THR A 23 0.37 -0.22 -11.44
C THR A 23 -0.98 0.34 -11.03
N LEU A 24 -1.86 -0.50 -10.50
CA LEU A 24 -3.19 -0.08 -10.03
C LEU A 24 -3.09 0.96 -8.89
N ALA A 25 -2.07 0.86 -8.02
CA ALA A 25 -1.85 1.84 -6.96
C ALA A 25 -1.48 3.21 -7.52
N LYS A 26 -0.56 3.25 -8.50
CA LYS A 26 -0.13 4.49 -9.17
C LYS A 26 -1.27 5.16 -9.92
N ASP A 27 -2.10 4.35 -10.55
CA ASP A 27 -3.20 4.82 -11.40
C ASP A 27 -4.47 5.13 -10.59
N GLY A 28 -4.48 4.87 -9.27
CA GLY A 28 -5.61 5.16 -8.38
C GLY A 28 -6.74 4.12 -8.36
N PHE A 29 -6.59 3.00 -9.07
CA PHE A 29 -7.63 1.97 -9.21
C PHE A 29 -7.48 0.79 -8.24
N LEU A 30 -6.42 0.75 -7.43
CA LEU A 30 -6.15 -0.41 -6.57
C LEU A 30 -7.29 -0.69 -5.58
N ASN A 31 -7.87 0.34 -4.96
CA ASN A 31 -8.98 0.16 -4.01
C ASN A 31 -10.22 -0.46 -4.66
N GLU A 32 -10.60 0.04 -5.83
CA GLU A 32 -11.73 -0.48 -6.60
C GLU A 32 -11.48 -1.95 -6.98
N TYR A 33 -10.29 -2.23 -7.52
CA TYR A 33 -9.90 -3.59 -7.90
C TYR A 33 -9.90 -4.57 -6.71
N ILE A 34 -9.41 -4.14 -5.54
CA ILE A 34 -9.42 -4.98 -4.33
C ILE A 34 -10.86 -5.22 -3.87
N ASN A 35 -11.74 -4.21 -3.91
CA ASN A 35 -13.14 -4.38 -3.55
C ASN A 35 -13.90 -5.29 -4.53
N ASP A 36 -13.59 -5.25 -5.82
CA ASP A 36 -14.30 -6.04 -6.82
C ASP A 36 -13.87 -7.52 -6.83
N PHE A 37 -12.57 -7.79 -6.64
CA PHE A 37 -12.02 -9.13 -6.88
C PHE A 37 -11.43 -9.80 -5.63
N PHE A 38 -11.06 -9.03 -4.62
CA PHE A 38 -10.32 -9.52 -3.45
C PHE A 38 -10.96 -9.10 -2.12
N TYR A 39 -12.21 -8.65 -2.11
CA TYR A 39 -12.86 -8.10 -0.91
C TYR A 39 -12.80 -9.04 0.29
N ASP A 40 -13.19 -10.31 0.12
CA ASP A 40 -13.18 -11.27 1.23
C ASP A 40 -11.76 -11.50 1.75
N LYS A 41 -10.78 -11.57 0.83
CA LYS A 41 -9.39 -11.74 1.22
C LYS A 41 -8.89 -10.51 1.98
N TYR A 42 -9.13 -9.31 1.47
CA TYR A 42 -8.78 -8.06 2.14
C TYR A 42 -9.45 -7.94 3.51
N LYS A 43 -10.69 -8.41 3.65
CA LYS A 43 -11.48 -8.36 4.87
C LYS A 43 -10.99 -9.32 5.96
N PHE A 44 -10.54 -10.51 5.59
CA PHE A 44 -10.24 -11.58 6.56
C PHE A 44 -8.76 -11.95 6.67
N ASP A 45 -7.93 -11.59 5.69
CA ASP A 45 -6.48 -11.83 5.69
C ASP A 45 -5.74 -10.52 6.02
N MET A 46 -5.38 -10.38 7.31
CA MET A 46 -4.68 -9.20 7.81
C MET A 46 -3.33 -8.98 7.12
N LYS A 47 -2.60 -10.05 6.82
CA LYS A 47 -1.30 -9.95 6.16
C LYS A 47 -1.45 -9.41 4.74
N PHE A 48 -2.44 -9.91 4.01
CA PHE A 48 -2.76 -9.39 2.67
C PHE A 48 -3.20 -7.93 2.72
N ARG A 49 -4.00 -7.53 3.73
CA ARG A 49 -4.37 -6.12 3.93
C ARG A 49 -3.16 -5.23 4.13
N GLU A 50 -2.26 -5.61 5.04
CA GLU A 50 -1.02 -4.86 5.30
C GLU A 50 -0.16 -4.69 4.04
N GLU A 51 0.00 -5.77 3.26
CA GLU A 51 0.74 -5.72 1.99
C GLU A 51 0.13 -4.71 1.00
N ILE A 52 -1.21 -4.66 0.90
CA ILE A 52 -1.91 -3.69 0.05
C ILE A 52 -1.76 -2.25 0.58
N MET A 53 -1.83 -2.03 1.90
CA MET A 53 -1.64 -0.71 2.49
C MET A 53 -0.22 -0.17 2.26
N ILE A 54 0.80 -1.03 2.38
CA ILE A 54 2.20 -0.67 2.06
C ILE A 54 2.32 -0.28 0.59
N LEU A 55 1.77 -1.09 -0.33
CA LEU A 55 1.78 -0.77 -1.76
C LEU A 55 1.10 0.55 -2.07
N GLN A 56 -0.04 0.82 -1.45
CA GLN A 56 -0.69 2.10 -1.61
C GLN A 56 0.18 3.24 -1.10
N GLN A 57 0.80 3.11 0.07
CA GLN A 57 1.63 4.16 0.65
C GLN A 57 2.87 4.47 -0.19
N GLU A 58 3.46 3.45 -0.80
CA GLU A 58 4.66 3.59 -1.62
C GLU A 58 4.37 4.15 -3.02
N TYR A 59 3.21 3.84 -3.59
CA TYR A 59 2.97 4.04 -5.02
C TYR A 59 1.77 4.92 -5.35
N SER A 60 0.82 5.10 -4.43
CA SER A 60 -0.32 5.98 -4.68
C SER A 60 0.11 7.44 -4.64
N ASN A 61 -0.40 8.22 -5.58
CA ASN A 61 -0.23 9.68 -5.59
C ASN A 61 -1.28 10.37 -4.71
N GLU A 62 -2.21 9.62 -4.13
CA GLU A 62 -3.31 10.13 -3.32
C GLU A 62 -3.19 9.71 -1.86
N PRO A 63 -3.68 10.55 -0.91
CA PRO A 63 -3.72 10.18 0.49
C PRO A 63 -4.64 8.98 0.71
N ILE A 64 -4.15 7.96 1.41
CA ILE A 64 -4.88 6.72 1.65
C ILE A 64 -5.74 6.91 2.89
N GLU A 65 -7.05 6.91 2.70
CA GLU A 65 -8.01 7.16 3.78
C GLU A 65 -7.90 6.15 4.93
N GLU A 66 -7.68 4.87 4.61
CA GLU A 66 -7.62 3.81 5.63
C GLU A 66 -6.42 4.01 6.56
N ILE A 67 -5.24 4.31 6.01
CA ILE A 67 -4.04 4.67 6.79
C ILE A 67 -4.30 5.92 7.63
N SER A 68 -4.96 6.92 7.05
CA SER A 68 -5.30 8.16 7.78
C SER A 68 -6.22 7.89 8.97
N LYS A 69 -7.22 7.01 8.79
CA LYS A 69 -8.14 6.58 9.86
C LYS A 69 -7.42 5.79 10.96
N GLU A 70 -6.53 4.87 10.58
CA GLU A 70 -5.73 4.11 11.56
C GLU A 70 -4.79 5.02 12.36
N TYR A 71 -4.10 5.95 11.70
CA TYR A 71 -3.25 6.92 12.38
C TYR A 71 -4.04 7.79 13.37
N LEU A 72 -5.21 8.29 12.95
CA LEU A 72 -6.08 9.08 13.81
C LEU A 72 -6.60 8.27 15.01
N ALA A 73 -6.95 6.99 14.81
CA ALA A 73 -7.38 6.11 15.89
C ALA A 73 -6.25 5.86 16.90
N ALA A 74 -5.03 5.60 16.43
CA ALA A 74 -3.86 5.42 17.28
C ALA A 74 -3.55 6.70 18.10
N LEU A 75 -3.55 7.86 17.44
CA LEU A 75 -3.34 9.14 18.09
C LEU A 75 -4.42 9.43 19.15
N SER A 76 -5.69 9.15 18.82
CA SER A 76 -6.80 9.31 19.76
C SER A 76 -6.62 8.44 21.00
N ASN A 77 -6.22 7.18 20.83
CA ASN A 77 -5.98 6.27 21.95
C ASN A 77 -4.82 6.74 22.85
N GLU A 78 -3.72 7.19 22.26
CA GLU A 78 -2.60 7.74 23.03
C GLU A 78 -2.99 8.99 23.83
N LEU A 79 -3.79 9.88 23.23
CA LEU A 79 -4.29 11.07 23.92
C LEU A 79 -5.21 10.72 25.09
N VAL A 80 -6.12 9.75 24.90
CA VAL A 80 -6.99 9.25 25.98
C VAL A 80 -6.14 8.67 27.11
N ASN A 81 -5.19 7.79 26.79
CA ASN A 81 -4.28 7.20 27.77
C ASN A 81 -3.45 8.25 28.52
N PHE A 82 -3.04 9.32 27.86
CA PHE A 82 -2.30 10.42 28.47
C PHE A 82 -3.18 11.20 29.47
N ILE A 83 -4.42 11.51 29.11
CA ILE A 83 -5.37 12.21 29.99
C ILE A 83 -5.66 11.36 31.23
N GLU A 84 -6.02 10.09 31.04
CA GLU A 84 -6.32 9.17 32.15
C GLU A 84 -5.16 8.96 33.12
N LYS A 85 -3.91 9.06 32.64
CA LYS A 85 -2.71 8.98 33.47
C LYS A 85 -2.42 10.27 34.26
N ASN A 86 -2.83 11.43 33.76
CA ASN A 86 -2.62 12.72 34.41
C ASN A 86 -3.79 13.16 35.31
N GLU A 87 -4.97 12.55 35.15
CA GLU A 87 -6.12 12.76 36.04
C GLU A 87 -6.06 11.89 37.33
N LYS A 88 -5.01 11.07 37.50
CA LYS A 88 -4.68 10.32 38.72
C LYS A 88 -3.57 10.98 39.53
#